data_AF-W1YR26-F1
#
_entry.id   AF-W1YR26-F1
#
_cell.length_a   1.000
_cell.length_b   1.000
_cell.length_c   1.000
_cell.angle_alpha   90.00
_cell.angle_beta   90.00
_cell.angle_gamma   90.00
#
_symmetry.space_group_name_H-M   'P 1'
#
loop_
_entity.id
_entity.type
_entity.pdbx_description
1 polymer ?
#
loop_
_entity_poly.entity_id
_entity_poly.type
_entity_poly.pdbx_seq_one_letter_code
_entity_poly.pdbx_strand_id
1 'polypeptide(L)' 'ELDTIAEEYIRSHGGIPSCKGYYGFPATICASINDEVVHGIPSAKRKLKNGDVLSIDLVSAIDGYHGDFKII' A
#
# COMPACT_ATOMS: atom_id res chain seq x y z
N GLU A 1 9.12 4.89 -2.32
CA GLU A 1 8.77 6.15 -1.64
C GLU A 1 7.45 5.98 -0.89
N LEU A 2 6.28 5.99 -1.54
CA LEU A 2 4.98 5.86 -0.86
C LEU A 2 4.85 4.58 0.00
N ASP A 3 5.24 3.43 -0.55
CA ASP A 3 5.20 2.15 0.19
C ASP A 3 6.07 2.16 1.46
N THR A 4 7.25 2.78 1.38
CA THR A 4 8.19 2.92 2.50
C THR A 4 7.61 3.83 3.59
N ILE A 5 7.02 4.97 3.19
CA ILE A 5 6.37 5.90 4.12
C ILE A 5 5.20 5.22 4.84
N ALA A 6 4.39 4.45 4.11
CA ALA A 6 3.28 3.71 4.71
C ALA A 6 3.77 2.65 5.71
N GLU A 7 4.83 1.92 5.39
CA GLU A 7 5.42 0.93 6.30
C GLU A 7 5.97 1.57 7.57
N GLU A 8 6.74 2.65 7.44
CA GLU A 8 7.28 3.40 8.57
C GLU A 8 6.16 3.98 9.45
N TYR A 9 5.11 4.53 8.83
CA TYR A 9 3.96 5.07 9.55
C TYR A 9 3.21 3.99 10.33
N ILE A 10 2.86 2.88 9.69
CA ILE A 10 2.16 1.75 10.34
C ILE A 10 2.99 1.23 11.51
N ARG A 11 4.29 0.97 11.29
CA ARG A 11 5.18 0.42 12.33
C ARG A 11 5.41 1.38 13.49
N SER A 12 5.56 2.68 13.22
CA SER A 12 5.76 3.69 14.27
C SER A 12 4.55 3.86 15.20
N HIS A 13 3.36 3.42 14.77
CA HIS A 13 2.14 3.42 15.57
C HIS A 13 1.80 2.03 16.16
N GLY A 14 2.77 1.10 16.16
CA GLY A 14 2.58 -0.26 16.69
C GLY A 14 1.76 -1.20 15.80
N GLY A 15 1.44 -0.77 14.58
CA GLY A 15 0.67 -1.57 13.62
C GLY A 15 1.53 -2.52 12.80
N ILE A 16 0.86 -3.49 12.18
CA ILE A 16 1.44 -4.46 11.24
C ILE A 16 0.89 -4.21 9.83
N PRO A 17 1.75 -4.04 8.81
CA PRO A 17 1.30 -3.89 7.43
C PRO A 17 0.75 -5.22 6.92
N SER A 18 -0.57 -5.36 6.89
CA SER A 18 -1.24 -6.65 6.70
C SER A 18 -1.11 -7.18 5.28
N CYS A 19 -1.02 -6.29 4.28
CA CYS A 19 -0.78 -6.68 2.90
C CYS A 19 0.60 -7.34 2.72
N LYS A 20 1.60 -6.89 3.48
CA LYS A 20 2.99 -7.35 3.30
C LYS A 20 3.16 -8.78 3.77
N GLY A 21 3.45 -9.67 2.82
CA GLY A 21 3.59 -11.11 3.02
C GLY A 21 2.28 -11.90 2.85
N TYR A 22 1.12 -11.25 2.73
CA TYR A 22 -0.15 -11.91 2.53
C TYR A 22 -0.19 -12.62 1.18
N TYR A 23 -0.29 -13.95 1.18
CA TYR A 23 -0.10 -14.80 -0.02
C TYR A 23 1.15 -14.45 -0.85
N GLY A 24 2.22 -14.00 -0.19
CA GLY A 24 3.47 -13.61 -0.85
C GLY A 24 3.47 -12.23 -1.48
N PHE A 25 2.46 -11.39 -1.23
CA PHE A 25 2.43 -10.01 -1.70
C PHE A 25 3.62 -9.21 -1.12
N PRO A 26 4.42 -8.51 -1.94
CA PRO A 26 5.75 -8.06 -1.52
C PRO A 26 5.76 -6.70 -0.80
N ALA A 27 4.65 -5.97 -0.79
CA ALA A 27 4.60 -4.56 -0.41
C ALA A 27 3.59 -4.27 0.70
N THR A 28 3.70 -3.10 1.30
CA THR A 28 2.82 -2.61 2.38
C THR A 28 1.51 -2.05 1.85
N ILE A 29 1.55 -1.36 0.71
CA ILE A 29 0.37 -0.81 0.03
C ILE A 29 0.18 -1.44 -1.34
N CYS A 30 -1.04 -1.42 -1.85
CA CYS A 30 -1.28 -1.52 -3.29
C CYS A 30 -1.28 -0.11 -3.88
N ALA A 31 -0.54 0.09 -4.97
CA ALA A 31 -0.46 1.34 -5.71
C ALA A 31 -0.85 1.09 -7.17
N SER A 32 -2.12 1.35 -7.49
CA SER A 32 -2.74 1.06 -8.78
C SER A 32 -2.93 2.34 -9.57
N ILE A 33 -2.24 2.48 -10.70
CA ILE A 33 -2.21 3.69 -11.52
C ILE A 33 -3.03 3.48 -12.81
N ASN A 34 -3.84 4.48 -13.14
CA ASN A 34 -4.68 4.56 -14.33
C ASN A 34 -5.62 3.35 -14.49
N ASP A 35 -5.32 2.45 -15.42
CA ASP A 35 -6.13 1.28 -15.78
C ASP A 35 -5.88 0.05 -14.89
N GLU A 36 -4.91 0.11 -13.97
CA GLU A 36 -4.71 -0.94 -12.98
C GLU A 36 -5.89 -1.00 -12.01
N VAL A 37 -6.67 -2.08 -12.09
CA VAL A 37 -7.93 -2.22 -11.34
C VAL A 37 -7.70 -2.25 -9.82
N VAL A 38 -6.84 -3.16 -9.35
CA VAL A 38 -6.48 -3.37 -7.93
C VAL A 38 -5.10 -4.03 -7.82
N HIS A 39 -4.55 -4.08 -6.61
CA HIS A 39 -3.34 -4.83 -6.27
C HIS A 39 -2.09 -4.46 -7.09
N GLY A 40 -2.00 -3.22 -7.57
CA GLY A 40 -0.78 -2.71 -8.20
C GLY A 40 0.39 -2.81 -7.23
N ILE A 41 1.50 -3.43 -7.66
CA ILE A 41 2.68 -3.62 -6.81
C ILE A 41 3.57 -2.36 -6.91
N PRO A 42 3.83 -1.66 -5.80
CA PRO A 42 4.77 -0.55 -5.78
C PRO A 42 6.16 -0.94 -6.32
N SER A 43 6.77 -0.06 -7.10
CA SER A 43 8.09 -0.32 -7.71
C SER A 43 8.94 0.93 -7.72
N ALA A 44 10.20 0.80 -7.29
CA ALA A 44 11.18 1.89 -7.36
C ALA A 44 11.50 2.32 -8.81
N LYS A 45 11.25 1.44 -9.80
CA LYS A 45 11.44 1.72 -11.22
C LYS A 45 10.29 2.52 -11.83
N ARG A 46 9.15 2.62 -11.14
CA ARG A 46 7.96 3.30 -11.63
C ARG A 46 7.86 4.68 -11.02
N LYS A 47 7.83 5.71 -11.87
CA LYS A 47 7.64 7.10 -11.47
C LYS A 47 6.29 7.59 -11.98
N LEU A 48 5.52 8.20 -11.09
CA LEU A 48 4.26 8.86 -11.43
C LEU A 48 4.53 10.02 -12.38
N LYS A 49 3.62 10.22 -13.31
CA LYS A 49 3.63 11.33 -14.26
C LYS A 49 2.49 12.28 -13.94
N ASN A 50 2.68 13.53 -14.34
CA ASN A 50 1.59 14.51 -14.25
C ASN A 50 0.38 14.02 -15.06
N GLY A 51 -0.80 14.02 -14.44
CA GLY A 51 -2.04 13.51 -15.04
C GLY A 51 -2.33 12.03 -14.77
N ASP A 52 -1.42 11.27 -14.16
CA ASP A 52 -1.74 9.92 -13.70
C ASP A 52 -2.78 9.97 -12.56
N VAL A 53 -3.74 9.05 -12.59
CA VAL A 53 -4.64 8.77 -11.46
C VAL A 53 -4.06 7.60 -10.68
N LEU A 54 -3.87 7.76 -9.37
CA LEU A 54 -3.30 6.74 -8.50
C LEU A 54 -4.31 6.39 -7.41
N SER A 55 -4.71 5.13 -7.34
CA SER A 55 -5.38 4.60 -6.16
C SER A 55 -4.37 3.95 -5.21
N ILE A 56 -4.56 4.21 -3.92
CA ILE A 56 -3.78 3.64 -2.82
C ILE A 56 -4.73 2.86 -1.93
N ASP A 57 -4.37 1.62 -1.65
CA ASP A 57 -5.09 0.69 -0.79
C ASP A 57 -4.12 0.11 0.23
N LEU A 58 -4.51 0.11 1.51
CA LEU A 58 -3.70 -0.42 2.60
C LEU A 58 -4.58 -1.10 3.65
N VAL A 59 -4.05 -2.19 4.18
CA VAL A 59 -4.62 -2.87 5.34
C VAL A 59 -3.58 -2.87 6.46
N SER A 60 -3.97 -2.42 7.64
CA SER A 60 -3.11 -2.41 8.83
C SER A 60 -3.79 -3.14 9.99
N ALA A 61 -2.99 -3.79 10.84
CA ALA A 61 -3.49 -4.50 12.01
C ALA A 61 -2.91 -3.94 13.31
N ILE A 62 -3.77 -3.78 14.32
CA ILE A 62 -3.41 -3.46 15.71
C ILE A 62 -4.18 -4.44 16.60
N ASP A 63 -3.48 -5.08 17.55
CA ASP A 63 -4.06 -6.04 18.51
C ASP A 63 -4.89 -7.16 17.86
N GLY A 64 -4.49 -7.59 16.66
CA GLY A 64 -5.17 -8.65 15.90
C GLY A 64 -6.39 -8.20 15.09
N TYR A 65 -6.77 -6.92 15.13
CA TYR A 65 -7.86 -6.35 14.33
C TYR A 65 -7.32 -5.65 13.10
N HIS A 66 -7.93 -5.90 11.94
CA HIS A 66 -7.53 -5.31 10.66
C HIS A 66 -8.44 -4.15 10.29
N GLY A 67 -7.85 -3.00 9.97
CA GLY A 67 -8.52 -1.87 9.31
C GLY A 67 -8.12 -1.81 7.84
N ASP A 68 -9.11 -1.66 6.97
CA ASP A 68 -8.97 -1.62 5.51
C ASP A 68 -9.47 -0.27 5.00
N PHE A 69 -8.65 0.42 4.21
CA PHE A 69 -8.99 1.72 3.62
C PHE A 69 -8.32 1.92 2.26
N LYS A 70 -9.12 2.40 1.31
CA LYS A 70 -8.69 2.76 -0.04
C LYS A 70 -9.11 4.19 -0.40
N ILE A 71 -8.23 4.90 -1.09
CA ILE A 71 -8.49 6.21 -1.69
C ILE A 71 -8.00 6.25 -3.15
N ILE A 72 -8.66 7.08 -3.97
CA ILE A 72 -8.31 7.37 -5.38
C ILE A 72 -8.02 8.86 -5.50
#